data_AF-A0A137PI84-F1
#
_entry.id   AF-A0A137PI84-F1
#
_cell.length_a   1.000
_cell.length_b   1.000
_cell.length_c   1.000
_cell.angle_alpha   90.00
_cell.angle_beta   90.00
_cell.angle_gamma   90.00
#
_symmetry.space_group_name_H-M   'P 1'
#
loop_
_entity.id
_entity.type
_entity.pdbx_description
1 polymer ?
#
loop_
_entity_poly.entity_id
_entity_poly.type
_entity_poly.pdbx_seq_one_letter_code
_entity_poly.pdbx_strand_id
1 'polypeptide(L)'
;MAGPRLEILNYGFYVFFPIGMMIWVGDYTFYEKYVRGVPFYPDLRNAQKPGLTKDEILKQLDEFKEKRRVMKEEIAKLKEQEFKLNDRED
;
A
#
# COMPACT_ATOMS: atom_id res chain seq x y z
N MET A 1 -14.95 -5.61 -38.33
CA MET A 1 -15.17 -4.19 -38.05
C MET A 1 -16.67 -4.02 -37.92
N ALA A 2 -17.18 -3.88 -36.70
CA ALA A 2 -18.62 -3.80 -36.47
C ALA A 2 -19.13 -2.44 -36.99
N GLY A 3 -20.21 -2.46 -37.77
CA GLY A 3 -20.57 -1.43 -38.74
C GLY A 3 -20.81 0.00 -38.20
N PRO A 4 -21.32 0.91 -39.06
CA PRO A 4 -21.25 2.37 -38.84
C PRO A 4 -21.77 2.87 -37.49
N ARG A 5 -22.75 2.19 -36.90
CA ARG A 5 -23.32 2.54 -35.58
C ARG A 5 -22.34 2.32 -34.42
N LEU A 6 -21.50 1.29 -34.50
CA LEU A 6 -20.50 1.03 -33.46
C LEU A 6 -19.33 2.00 -33.55
N GLU A 7 -18.97 2.42 -34.76
CA GLU A 7 -17.92 3.44 -34.97
C GLU A 7 -18.29 4.77 -34.32
N ILE A 8 -19.57 5.17 -34.37
CA ILE A 8 -20.08 6.39 -33.75
C ILE A 8 -20.04 6.29 -32.21
N LEU A 9 -20.38 5.14 -31.64
CA LEU A 9 -20.28 4.89 -30.20
C LEU A 9 -18.83 4.92 -29.74
N ASN A 10 -17.94 4.24 -30.47
CA ASN A 10 -16.51 4.19 -30.17
C ASN A 10 -15.88 5.58 -30.24
N TYR A 11 -16.25 6.37 -31.25
CA TYR A 11 -15.81 7.76 -31.40
C TYR A 11 -16.28 8.62 -30.22
N GLY A 12 -17.56 8.53 -29.85
CA GLY A 12 -18.11 9.23 -28.69
C GLY A 12 -17.36 8.85 -27.40
N PHE A 13 -17.15 7.56 -27.16
CA PHE A 13 -16.36 7.11 -26.01
C PHE A 13 -14.93 7.66 -26.04
N TYR A 14 -14.25 7.60 -27.19
CA TYR A 14 -12.88 8.10 -27.33
C TYR A 14 -12.73 9.59 -27.04
N VAL A 15 -13.76 10.39 -27.35
CA VAL A 15 -13.73 11.84 -27.11
C VAL A 15 -14.18 12.16 -25.68
N PHE A 16 -15.32 11.64 -25.23
CA PHE A 16 -15.92 12.04 -23.95
C PHE A 16 -15.27 11.37 -22.75
N PHE A 17 -14.78 10.13 -22.87
CA PHE A 17 -14.12 9.43 -21.76
C PHE A 17 -12.88 10.19 -21.23
N PRO A 18 -11.88 10.58 -22.06
CA PRO A 18 -10.73 11.30 -21.56
C PRO A 18 -11.09 12.69 -21.01
N ILE A 19 -12.05 13.39 -21.62
CA ILE A 19 -12.52 14.70 -21.13
C ILE A 19 -13.18 14.54 -19.75
N GLY A 20 -14.06 13.57 -19.60
CA GLY A 20 -14.73 13.26 -18.33
C GLY A 20 -13.73 12.86 -17.24
N MET A 21 -12.75 12.02 -17.59
CA MET A 21 -11.66 11.64 -16.68
C MET A 21 -10.81 12.86 -16.26
N MET A 22 -10.47 13.76 -17.18
CA MET A 22 -9.72 14.98 -16.86
C MET A 22 -10.50 15.90 -15.93
N ILE A 23 -11.81 16.05 -16.13
CA ILE A 23 -12.65 16.87 -15.24
C ILE A 23 -12.75 16.20 -13.86
N TRP A 24 -12.95 14.89 -13.80
CA TRP A 24 -13.09 14.18 -12.54
C TRP A 24 -11.80 14.17 -11.72
N VAL A 25 -10.65 13.90 -12.35
CA VAL A 25 -9.33 13.92 -11.68
C VAL A 25 -8.87 15.34 -11.40
N GLY A 26 -9.20 16.28 -12.28
CA GLY A 26 -8.81 17.69 -12.18
C GLY A 26 -9.69 18.50 -11.22
N ASP A 27 -10.82 17.97 -10.78
CA ASP A 27 -11.70 18.65 -9.84
C ASP A 27 -11.03 18.82 -8.47
N TYR A 28 -11.30 19.97 -7.82
CA TYR A 28 -10.74 20.29 -6.51
C TYR A 28 -11.13 19.25 -5.45
N THR A 29 -12.36 18.69 -5.55
CA THR A 29 -12.85 17.69 -4.60
C THR A 29 -12.05 16.39 -4.68
N PHE A 30 -11.56 16.01 -5.87
CA PHE A 30 -10.69 14.85 -6.04
C PHE A 30 -9.36 15.07 -5.33
N TYR A 31 -8.74 16.24 -5.52
CA TYR A 31 -7.49 16.60 -4.86
C TYR A 31 -7.61 16.59 -3.33
N GLU A 32 -8.65 17.23 -2.79
CA GLU A 32 -8.97 17.23 -1.35
C GLU A 32 -9.07 15.82 -0.78
N LYS A 33 -9.85 14.96 -1.45
CA LYS A 33 -10.20 13.64 -0.94
C LYS A 33 -9.07 12.63 -1.05
N TYR A 34 -8.29 12.67 -2.14
CA TYR A 34 -7.36 11.59 -2.46
C TYR A 34 -5.89 11.99 -2.43
N VAL A 35 -5.54 13.29 -2.52
CA VAL A 35 -4.15 13.73 -2.67
C VAL A 35 -3.69 14.55 -1.46
N ARG A 36 -4.50 15.52 -1.01
CA ARG A 36 -4.12 16.49 0.03
C ARG A 36 -3.72 15.84 1.36
N GLY A 37 -4.40 14.76 1.73
CA GLY A 37 -4.22 14.08 3.01
C GLY A 37 -3.25 12.92 2.99
N VAL A 38 -2.63 12.58 1.85
CA VAL A 38 -1.71 11.45 1.77
C VAL A 38 -0.35 11.86 2.34
N PRO A 39 0.09 11.28 3.47
CA PRO A 39 1.38 11.61 4.03
C PRO A 39 2.48 11.02 3.13
N PHE A 40 3.14 11.87 2.34
CA PHE A 40 4.29 11.46 1.52
C PHE A 40 5.47 10.97 2.38
N TYR A 41 5.59 11.52 3.58
CA TYR A 41 6.59 11.11 4.56
C TYR A 41 5.92 10.36 5.70
N PRO A 42 6.57 9.33 6.26
CA PRO A 42 6.08 8.72 7.49
C PRO A 42 5.94 9.78 8.57
N ASP A 43 4.92 9.63 9.42
CA ASP A 43 4.72 10.54 10.55
C ASP A 43 6.03 10.63 11.35
N LEU A 44 6.60 11.84 11.43
CA LEU A 44 7.88 12.11 12.08
C LEU A 44 7.88 11.71 13.56
N ARG A 45 6.71 11.55 14.18
CA ARG A 45 6.54 11.02 15.53
C ARG A 45 6.85 9.52 15.64
N ASN A 46 6.52 8.77 14.59
CA ASN A 46 6.64 7.31 14.54
C ASN A 46 7.82 6.83 13.68
N ALA A 47 8.42 7.73 12.89
CA ALA A 47 9.56 7.42 12.05
C ALA A 47 10.79 7.07 12.91
N GLN A 48 11.38 5.91 12.66
CA GLN A 48 12.63 5.52 13.31
C GLN A 48 13.78 6.40 12.80
N LYS A 49 14.45 7.11 13.71
CA LYS A 49 15.58 7.97 13.37
C LYS A 49 16.82 7.11 13.12
N PRO A 50 17.49 7.23 11.96
CA PRO A 50 18.72 6.51 11.71
C PRO A 50 19.83 6.99 12.66
N GLY A 51 20.67 6.08 13.13
CA GLY A 51 21.88 6.41 13.89
C GLY A 51 22.82 7.28 13.04
N LEU A 52 23.42 8.29 13.66
CA LEU A 52 24.33 9.23 12.98
C LEU A 52 25.78 8.77 13.08
N THR A 53 26.12 8.02 14.14
CA THR A 53 27.45 7.48 14.37
C THR A 53 27.51 5.99 14.04
N LYS A 54 28.71 5.48 13.72
CA LYS A 54 28.91 4.07 13.38
C LYS A 54 28.44 3.12 14.51
N ASP A 55 28.71 3.49 15.75
CA ASP A 55 28.36 2.68 16.91
C ASP A 55 26.84 2.64 17.13
N GLU A 56 26.15 3.77 16.94
CA GLU A 56 24.68 3.81 16.95
C GLU A 56 24.07 2.94 15.85
N ILE A 57 24.62 2.98 14.65
CA ILE A 57 24.15 2.16 13.52
C ILE A 57 24.30 0.67 13.84
N LEU A 58 25.44 0.25 14.39
CA LEU A 58 25.68 -1.14 14.77
C LEU A 58 24.71 -1.59 15.86
N LYS A 59 24.47 -0.75 16.87
CA LYS A 59 23.49 -1.04 17.92
C LYS A 59 22.07 -1.19 17.37
N GLN A 60 21.63 -0.27 16.50
CA GLN A 60 20.32 -0.34 15.85
C GLN A 60 20.18 -1.61 14.98
N LEU A 61 21.26 -2.01 14.30
CA LEU A 61 21.27 -3.23 13.50
C LEU A 61 21.02 -4.48 14.37
N ASP A 62 21.65 -4.56 15.53
CA ASP A 62 21.47 -5.70 16.43
C ASP A 62 20.05 -5.71 17.05
N GLU A 63 19.49 -4.55 17.41
CA GLU A 63 18.09 -4.43 17.81
C GLU A 63 17.13 -4.92 16.71
N PHE A 64 17.41 -4.61 15.44
CA PHE A 64 16.58 -5.08 14.32
C PHE A 64 16.70 -6.58 14.06
N LYS A 65 17.89 -7.17 14.23
CA LYS A 65 18.06 -8.62 14.12
C LYS A 65 17.24 -9.34 15.19
N GLU A 66 17.26 -8.83 16.41
CA GLU A 66 16.52 -9.43 17.52
C GLU A 66 15.00 -9.30 17.31
N LYS A 67 14.51 -8.12 16.91
CA LYS A 67 13.09 -7.95 16.54
C LYS A 67 12.64 -8.94 15.46
N ARG A 68 13.48 -9.19 14.46
CA ARG A 68 13.18 -10.18 13.40
C ARG A 68 13.13 -11.60 13.94
N ARG A 69 14.00 -11.95 14.90
CA ARG A 69 14.02 -13.26 15.54
C ARG A 69 12.73 -13.50 16.32
N VAL A 70 12.35 -12.56 17.17
CA VAL A 70 11.12 -12.63 17.98
C VAL A 70 9.88 -12.75 17.10
N MET A 71 9.77 -11.91 16.05
CA MET A 71 8.64 -11.96 15.13
C MET A 71 8.54 -13.31 14.40
N LYS A 72 9.66 -13.92 14.02
CA LYS A 72 9.66 -15.27 13.42
C LYS A 72 9.20 -16.33 14.39
N GLU A 73 9.64 -16.27 15.64
CA GLU A 73 9.22 -17.20 16.70
C GLU A 73 7.72 -17.09 16.98
N GLU A 74 7.17 -15.87 16.99
CA GLU A 74 5.74 -15.62 17.19
C GLU A 74 4.90 -16.15 16.02
N ILE A 75 5.31 -15.87 14.78
CA ILE A 75 4.65 -16.41 13.58
C ILE A 75 4.68 -17.94 13.57
N ALA A 76 5.79 -18.56 13.99
CA ALA A 76 5.89 -20.01 14.08
C ALA A 76 4.88 -20.59 15.08
N LYS A 77 4.75 -19.98 16.26
CA LYS A 77 3.76 -20.37 17.28
C LYS A 77 2.33 -20.22 16.78
N LEU A 78 2.01 -19.14 16.08
CA LEU A 78 0.67 -18.93 15.50
C LEU A 78 0.34 -20.01 14.47
N LYS A 79 1.28 -20.35 13.58
CA LYS A 79 1.11 -21.45 12.63
C LYS A 79 0.91 -22.81 13.30
N GLU A 80 1.65 -23.08 14.38
CA GLU A 80 1.45 -24.31 15.17
C GLU A 80 0.08 -24.34 15.85
N GLN A 81 -0.46 -23.19 16.27
CA GLN A 81 -1.80 -23.07 16.84
C GLN A 81 -2.89 -23.27 15.77
N GLU A 82 -2.74 -22.65 14.60
CA GLU A 82 -3.65 -22.85 13.47
C GLU A 82 -3.67 -24.30 12.99
N PHE A 83 -2.48 -24.94 12.88
CA PHE A 83 -2.37 -26.35 12.51
C PHE A 83 -3.11 -27.26 13.50
N LYS A 84 -2.93 -27.05 14.81
CA LYS A 84 -3.64 -27.80 15.86
C LYS A 84 -5.14 -27.54 15.93
N LEU A 85 -5.61 -26.40 15.43
CA LEU A 85 -7.04 -26.08 15.36
C LEU A 85 -7.68 -26.81 14.17
N ASN A 86 -7.00 -26.79 13.02
CA ASN A 86 -7.45 -27.44 11.80
C ASN A 86 -7.51 -28.98 11.96
N ASP A 87 -6.52 -29.57 12.64
CA ASP A 87 -6.50 -31.02 12.97
C ASP A 87 -7.59 -31.46 13.97
N ARG A 88 -8.32 -30.52 14.61
CA ARG A 88 -9.44 -30.83 15.52
C ARG A 88 -10.82 -30.71 14.85
N GLU A 89 -10.89 -30.09 13.67
CA GLU A 89 -12.14 -29.90 12.93
C GLU A 89 -12.39 -31.01 11.89
N ASP A 90 -11.37 -31.81 11.54
CA ASP A 90 -11.45 -33.05 10.73
C ASP A 90 -11.67 -34.32 11.60
#